data_AF-T1UCX4-F1
#
_entry.id   AF-T1UCX4-F1
#
_cell.length_a   1.000
_cell.length_b   1.000
_cell.length_c   1.000
_cell.angle_alpha   90.00
_cell.angle_beta   90.00
_cell.angle_gamma   90.00
#
_symmetry.space_group_name_H-M   'P 1'
#
loop_
_entity.id
_entity.type
_entity.pdbx_description
1 polymer ?
#
loop_
_entity_poly.entity_id
_entity_poly.type
_entity_poly.pdbx_seq_one_letter_code
_entity_poly.pdbx_strand_id
1 'polypeptide(L)'
;MLYEYELHHNPQTTLNFDGSIESIEHILPQKPDQGYSAKEKELSKNPHVVHALGNLLLIPKNANSSLSNKPFDEKRKEYMKGSYSEKEVAQKASFGLMEIKERSEKLLDFLIAHYNIAELVGESEIKAFKNNLLKEIQ
;
A
#
# COMPACT_ATOMS: atom_id res chain seq x y z
N MET A 1 -0.01 6.73 0.33
CA MET A 1 -1.19 7.35 -0.33
C MET A 1 -2.44 7.14 0.53
N LEU A 2 -2.55 7.87 1.65
CA LEU A 2 -3.80 8.06 2.40
C LEU A 2 -3.76 8.99 3.62
N TYR A 3 -2.58 9.35 4.12
CA TYR A 3 -2.53 9.99 5.45
C TYR A 3 -1.65 11.23 5.51
N GLU A 4 -0.60 11.35 4.67
CA GLU A 4 0.18 12.60 4.63
C GLU A 4 -0.66 13.82 4.22
N TYR A 5 -1.80 13.60 3.57
CA TYR A 5 -2.57 14.65 2.94
C TYR A 5 -3.53 15.40 3.89
N GLU A 6 -4.13 14.75 4.89
CA GLU A 6 -5.26 15.35 5.63
C GLU A 6 -4.93 15.79 7.07
N LEU A 7 -3.87 15.27 7.71
CA LEU A 7 -3.62 15.55 9.13
C LEU A 7 -2.65 16.71 9.41
N HIS A 8 -1.89 17.18 8.43
CA HIS A 8 -0.84 18.19 8.67
C HIS A 8 -0.71 19.34 7.67
N HIS A 9 -1.47 19.39 6.56
CA HIS A 9 -1.34 20.48 5.58
C HIS A 9 -2.68 20.98 5.02
N ASN A 10 -2.67 22.29 4.81
CA ASN A 10 -3.63 23.12 4.10
C ASN A 10 -4.27 22.40 2.89
N PRO A 11 -5.61 22.44 2.72
CA PRO A 11 -6.31 21.85 1.57
C PRO A 11 -5.86 22.36 0.19
N GLN A 12 -4.97 23.36 0.14
CA GLN A 12 -4.35 23.89 -1.09
C GLN A 12 -3.05 23.19 -1.51
N THR A 13 -2.53 22.23 -0.74
CA THR A 13 -1.24 21.59 -1.02
C THR A 13 -1.40 20.51 -2.07
N THR A 14 -1.16 20.82 -3.35
CA THR A 14 -1.20 19.81 -4.43
C THR A 14 0.02 18.89 -4.32
N LEU A 15 -0.21 17.59 -4.11
CA LEU A 15 0.84 16.58 -4.26
C LEU A 15 1.09 16.38 -5.75
N ASN A 16 2.20 16.93 -6.25
CA ASN A 16 2.62 16.72 -7.62
C ASN A 16 3.46 15.44 -7.67
N PHE A 17 2.86 14.35 -8.15
CA PHE A 17 3.63 13.15 -8.49
C PHE A 17 4.61 13.48 -9.60
N ASP A 18 5.90 13.29 -9.33
CA ASP A 18 6.95 13.41 -10.33
C ASP A 18 7.52 12.03 -10.61
N GLY A 19 6.98 11.40 -11.66
CA GLY A 19 7.43 10.10 -12.13
C GLY A 19 8.89 10.06 -12.61
N SER A 20 9.60 11.19 -12.68
CA SER A 20 11.04 11.22 -12.90
C SER A 20 11.84 10.86 -11.63
N ILE A 21 11.33 11.18 -10.43
CA ILE A 21 11.99 10.97 -9.13
C ILE A 21 11.26 9.98 -8.21
N GLU A 22 9.98 9.72 -8.43
CA GLU A 22 9.15 8.81 -7.62
C GLU A 22 8.83 7.52 -8.36
N SER A 23 8.50 6.47 -7.60
CA SER A 23 8.14 5.17 -8.14
C SER A 23 7.24 4.39 -7.17
N ILE A 24 6.56 3.38 -7.72
CA ILE A 24 5.77 2.45 -6.92
C ILE A 24 6.69 1.37 -6.35
N GLU A 25 6.69 1.28 -5.02
CA GLU A 25 7.34 0.22 -4.26
C GLU A 25 6.31 -0.85 -3.86
N HIS A 26 6.71 -2.11 -3.95
CA HIS A 26 5.94 -3.25 -3.48
C HIS A 26 6.50 -3.71 -2.13
N ILE A 27 5.67 -3.67 -1.09
CA ILE A 27 6.10 -4.04 0.26
C ILE A 27 6.45 -5.53 0.31
N LEU A 28 5.52 -6.40 -0.12
CA LEU A 28 5.81 -7.76 -0.59
C LEU A 28 6.26 -7.67 -2.06
N PRO A 29 7.52 -7.98 -2.39
CA PRO A 29 8.04 -7.86 -3.75
C PRO A 29 7.32 -8.79 -4.73
N GLN A 30 7.38 -8.44 -6.02
CA GLN A 30 6.91 -9.30 -7.10
C GLN A 30 7.75 -10.59 -7.21
N LYS A 31 9.04 -10.50 -6.87
CA LYS A 31 10.01 -11.60 -6.94
C LYS A 31 10.80 -11.69 -5.63
N PRO A 32 10.17 -12.14 -4.53
CA PRO A 32 10.85 -12.28 -3.24
C PRO A 32 12.01 -13.26 -3.34
N ASP A 33 13.16 -12.91 -2.77
CA ASP A 33 14.41 -13.67 -2.88
C ASP A 33 14.80 -14.38 -1.56
N GLN A 34 15.98 -14.09 -1.02
CA GLN A 34 16.46 -14.65 0.24
C GLN A 34 15.82 -13.91 1.42
N GLY A 35 15.47 -14.64 2.47
CA GLY A 35 14.84 -14.07 3.67
C GLY A 35 13.31 -14.03 3.65
N TYR A 36 12.67 -14.43 2.54
CA TYR A 36 11.22 -14.70 2.49
C TYR A 36 10.89 -16.17 2.73
N SER A 37 9.82 -16.41 3.49
CA SER A 37 9.26 -17.75 3.72
C SER A 37 8.63 -18.34 2.45
N ALA A 38 8.45 -19.66 2.43
CA ALA A 38 7.75 -20.34 1.33
C ALA A 38 6.32 -19.81 1.14
N LYS A 39 5.64 -19.44 2.24
CA LYS A 39 4.30 -18.87 2.21
C LYS A 39 4.29 -17.50 1.52
N GLU A 40 5.23 -16.63 1.82
CA GLU A 40 5.33 -15.30 1.18
C GLU A 40 5.67 -15.42 -0.32
N LYS A 41 6.54 -16.37 -0.68
CA LYS A 41 6.86 -16.67 -2.09
C LYS A 41 5.67 -17.24 -2.86
N GLU A 42 4.77 -17.96 -2.19
CA GLU A 42 3.53 -18.43 -2.81
C GLU A 42 2.54 -17.28 -2.97
N LEU A 43 2.37 -16.45 -1.94
CA LEU A 43 1.53 -15.26 -1.99
C LEU A 43 1.97 -14.30 -3.12
N SER A 44 3.27 -14.15 -3.37
CA SER A 44 3.78 -13.29 -4.44
C SER A 44 3.47 -13.80 -5.86
N LYS A 45 2.88 -14.98 -6.01
CA LYS A 45 2.39 -15.49 -7.31
C LYS A 45 0.96 -15.05 -7.60
N ASN A 46 0.20 -14.63 -6.58
CA ASN A 46 -1.16 -14.14 -6.76
C ASN A 46 -1.12 -12.65 -7.15
N PRO A 47 -1.50 -12.27 -8.39
CA PRO A 47 -1.50 -10.88 -8.82
C PRO A 47 -2.46 -10.00 -7.99
N HIS A 48 -3.54 -10.56 -7.46
CA HIS A 48 -4.48 -9.84 -6.59
C HIS A 48 -3.86 -9.50 -5.23
N VAL A 49 -2.83 -10.22 -4.79
CA VAL A 49 -2.07 -9.90 -3.56
C VAL A 49 -0.94 -8.93 -3.88
N VAL A 50 -0.13 -9.22 -4.89
CA VAL A 50 1.04 -8.40 -5.23
C VAL A 50 0.66 -6.99 -5.67
N HIS A 51 -0.41 -6.85 -6.45
CA HIS A 51 -0.88 -5.55 -6.94
C HIS A 51 -2.01 -4.97 -6.09
N ALA A 52 -2.30 -5.56 -4.92
CA ALA A 52 -3.28 -5.01 -3.99
C ALA A 52 -2.89 -3.60 -3.57
N LEU A 53 -3.87 -2.71 -3.45
CA LEU A 53 -3.67 -1.32 -3.03
C LEU A 53 -2.87 -1.21 -1.72
N GLY A 54 -3.14 -2.11 -0.77
CA GLY A 54 -2.42 -2.18 0.50
C GLY A 54 -0.98 -2.68 0.42
N ASN A 55 -0.56 -3.27 -0.70
CA ASN A 55 0.84 -3.71 -0.90
C ASN A 55 1.73 -2.62 -1.52
N LEU A 56 1.17 -1.46 -1.87
CA LEU A 56 1.86 -0.43 -2.64
C LEU A 56 2.21 0.80 -1.79
N LEU A 57 3.41 1.32 -2.02
CA LEU A 57 3.86 2.61 -1.52
C LEU A 57 4.35 3.47 -2.70
N LEU A 58 4.19 4.79 -2.57
CA LEU A 58 4.81 5.76 -3.45
C LEU A 58 6.05 6.28 -2.74
N ILE A 59 7.24 6.01 -3.28
CA ILE A 59 8.52 6.38 -2.65
C ILE A 59 9.52 6.90 -3.70
N PRO A 60 10.59 7.62 -3.28
CA PRO A 60 11.67 8.02 -4.17
C PRO A 60 12.34 6.83 -4.87
N LYS A 61 12.69 6.99 -6.15
CA LYS A 61 13.32 5.93 -6.98
C LYS A 61 14.64 5.41 -6.40
N ASN A 62 15.44 6.29 -5.82
CA ASN A 62 16.71 5.92 -5.19
C ASN A 62 16.49 5.02 -3.96
N ALA A 63 15.49 5.33 -3.14
CA ALA A 63 15.07 4.51 -2.01
C ALA A 63 14.54 3.15 -2.52
N ASN A 64 13.62 3.16 -3.49
CA ASN A 64 13.09 1.93 -4.10
C ASN A 64 14.18 1.02 -4.66
N SER A 65 15.09 1.59 -5.45
CA SER A 65 16.24 0.83 -6.01
C SER A 65 17.14 0.25 -4.92
N SER A 66 17.27 0.92 -3.77
CA SER A 66 18.08 0.44 -2.64
C SER A 66 17.38 -0.64 -1.83
N LEU A 67 16.05 -0.64 -1.83
CA LEU A 67 15.19 -1.61 -1.15
C LEU A 67 15.07 -2.90 -1.96
N SER A 68 14.79 -2.80 -3.26
CA SER A 68 14.72 -3.95 -4.17
C SER A 68 13.84 -5.07 -3.59
N ASN A 69 14.29 -6.32 -3.65
CA ASN A 69 13.60 -7.49 -3.10
C ASN A 69 14.00 -7.80 -1.65
N LYS A 70 14.53 -6.84 -0.87
CA LYS A 70 14.92 -7.11 0.53
C LYS A 70 13.72 -7.52 1.40
N PRO A 71 13.91 -8.37 2.42
CA PRO A 71 12.87 -8.70 3.39
C PRO A 71 12.25 -7.48 4.07
N PHE A 72 10.99 -7.62 4.50
CA PHE A 72 10.23 -6.53 5.12
C PHE A 72 10.94 -5.89 6.33
N ASP A 73 11.60 -6.67 7.17
CA ASP A 73 12.35 -6.17 8.33
C ASP A 73 13.52 -5.24 7.96
N GLU A 74 14.09 -5.42 6.77
CA GLU A 74 15.06 -4.48 6.24
C GLU A 74 14.36 -3.26 5.64
N LYS A 75 13.30 -3.48 4.86
CA LYS A 75 12.57 -2.39 4.20
C LYS A 75 11.99 -1.39 5.19
N ARG A 76 11.39 -1.87 6.28
CA ARG A 76 10.75 -1.02 7.28
C ARG A 76 11.69 -0.01 7.94
N LYS A 77 13.00 -0.28 7.98
CA LYS A 77 14.00 0.67 8.53
C LYS A 77 14.11 1.93 7.66
N GLU A 78 13.96 1.79 6.35
CA GLU A 78 13.97 2.92 5.44
C GLU A 78 12.62 3.65 5.45
N TYR A 79 11.53 2.88 5.48
CA TYR A 79 10.18 3.44 5.55
C TYR A 79 9.96 4.36 6.77
N MET A 80 10.63 4.12 7.90
CA MET A 80 10.59 5.01 9.08
C MET A 80 11.05 6.45 8.79
N LYS A 81 11.85 6.66 7.74
CA LYS A 81 12.40 7.97 7.35
C LYS A 81 11.54 8.68 6.31
N GLY A 82 10.65 7.94 5.64
CA GLY A 82 9.87 8.43 4.53
C GLY A 82 8.60 9.17 4.93
N SER A 83 7.64 9.10 4.03
CA SER A 83 6.30 9.61 4.21
C SER A 83 5.59 8.99 5.42
N TYR A 84 4.51 9.59 5.89
CA TYR A 84 3.65 8.97 6.89
C TYR A 84 3.15 7.61 6.41
N SER A 85 2.78 7.50 5.14
CA SER A 85 2.32 6.24 4.56
C SER A 85 3.37 5.13 4.71
N GLU A 86 4.65 5.47 4.50
CA GLU A 86 5.77 4.58 4.75
C GLU A 86 5.93 4.31 6.25
N LYS A 87 5.90 5.33 7.11
CA LYS A 87 6.01 5.18 8.57
C LYS A 87 4.91 4.30 9.18
N GLU A 88 3.68 4.41 8.70
CA GLU A 88 2.55 3.57 9.12
C GLU A 88 2.82 2.09 8.79
N VAL A 89 3.30 1.80 7.58
CA VAL A 89 3.73 0.46 7.19
C VAL A 89 4.89 0.00 8.06
N ALA A 90 5.85 0.89 8.34
CA ALA A 90 7.05 0.58 9.11
C ALA A 90 6.79 0.17 10.56
N GLN A 91 5.66 0.59 11.14
CA GLN A 91 5.23 0.23 12.49
C GLN A 91 4.74 -1.22 12.60
N LYS A 92 4.45 -1.90 11.48
CA LYS A 92 4.01 -3.30 11.50
C LYS A 92 5.19 -4.21 11.81
N ALA A 93 4.94 -5.24 12.63
CA ALA A 93 5.96 -6.24 12.96
C ALA A 93 6.28 -7.17 11.78
N SER A 94 5.27 -7.48 10.97
CA SER A 94 5.33 -8.27 9.74
C SER A 94 4.43 -7.64 8.67
N PHE A 95 4.60 -8.04 7.42
CA PHE A 95 3.75 -7.55 6.34
C PHE A 95 3.41 -8.68 5.36
N GLY A 96 2.34 -9.40 5.66
CA GLY A 96 1.82 -10.49 4.85
C GLY A 96 0.39 -10.21 4.38
N LEU A 97 -0.31 -11.28 4.03
CA LEU A 97 -1.67 -11.23 3.47
C LEU A 97 -2.65 -10.40 4.33
N MET A 98 -2.57 -10.58 5.65
CA MET A 98 -3.48 -9.89 6.59
C MET A 98 -3.25 -8.38 6.56
N GLU A 99 -2.00 -7.93 6.66
CA GLU A 99 -1.66 -6.51 6.63
C GLU A 99 -1.97 -5.87 5.26
N ILE A 100 -1.73 -6.61 4.16
CA ILE A 100 -2.10 -6.17 2.81
C ILE A 100 -3.62 -5.95 2.72
N LYS A 101 -4.41 -6.86 3.26
CA LYS A 101 -5.88 -6.79 3.22
C LYS A 101 -6.42 -5.65 4.08
N GLU A 102 -5.99 -5.57 5.35
CA GLU A 102 -6.38 -4.49 6.27
C GLU A 102 -6.05 -3.11 5.69
N ARG A 103 -4.84 -2.98 5.14
CA ARG A 103 -4.42 -1.74 4.52
C ARG A 103 -5.22 -1.45 3.26
N SER A 104 -5.46 -2.43 2.39
CA SER A 104 -6.29 -2.24 1.19
C SER A 104 -7.68 -1.72 1.53
N GLU A 105 -8.31 -2.29 2.56
CA GLU A 105 -9.61 -1.84 3.04
C GLU A 105 -9.56 -0.40 3.56
N LYS A 106 -8.59 -0.09 4.43
CA LYS A 106 -8.42 1.27 4.98
C LYS A 106 -8.20 2.30 3.86
N LEU A 107 -7.34 1.96 2.89
CA LEU A 107 -7.05 2.84 1.75
C LEU A 107 -8.31 3.05 0.88
N LEU A 108 -9.12 2.01 0.69
CA LEU A 108 -10.36 2.11 -0.06
C LEU A 108 -11.42 2.96 0.66
N ASP A 109 -11.58 2.80 1.97
CA ASP A 109 -12.54 3.57 2.77
C ASP A 109 -12.26 5.08 2.71
N PHE A 110 -10.99 5.47 2.77
CA PHE A 110 -10.63 6.86 2.56
C PHE A 110 -10.95 7.35 1.15
N LEU A 111 -10.65 6.56 0.11
CA LEU A 111 -10.96 7.00 -1.26
C LEU A 111 -12.46 7.24 -1.43
N ILE A 112 -13.28 6.36 -0.85
CA ILE A 112 -14.74 6.49 -0.86
C ILE A 112 -15.19 7.77 -0.15
N ALA A 113 -14.65 8.04 1.05
CA ALA A 113 -14.99 9.22 1.82
C ALA A 113 -14.49 10.52 1.16
N HIS A 114 -13.24 10.54 0.72
CA HIS A 114 -12.57 11.72 0.17
C HIS A 114 -13.21 12.20 -1.14
N TYR A 115 -13.59 11.28 -2.02
CA TYR A 115 -14.22 11.60 -3.30
C TYR A 115 -15.76 11.59 -3.24
N ASN A 116 -16.35 11.51 -2.04
CA ASN A 116 -17.80 11.41 -1.83
C ASN A 116 -18.46 10.36 -2.74
N ILE A 117 -17.79 9.22 -2.92
CA ILE A 117 -18.23 8.17 -3.87
C ILE A 117 -19.61 7.63 -3.46
N ALA A 118 -19.92 7.63 -2.17
CA ALA A 118 -21.24 7.23 -1.64
C ALA A 118 -22.41 8.11 -2.11
N GLU A 119 -22.14 9.33 -2.59
CA GLU A 119 -23.16 10.19 -3.21
C GLU A 119 -23.42 9.82 -4.68
N LEU A 120 -22.46 9.14 -5.32
CA LEU A 120 -22.51 8.75 -6.73
C LEU A 120 -23.01 7.32 -6.93
N VAL A 121 -22.76 6.44 -5.97
CA VAL A 121 -23.14 5.03 -5.98
C VAL A 121 -23.70 4.63 -4.62
N GLY A 122 -24.74 3.80 -4.61
CA GLY A 122 -25.41 3.37 -3.38
C GLY A 122 -24.50 2.60 -2.42
N GLU A 123 -24.82 2.67 -1.12
CA GLU A 123 -24.03 2.02 -0.06
C GLU A 123 -23.94 0.49 -0.25
N SER A 124 -25.01 -0.13 -0.77
CA SER A 124 -25.04 -1.56 -1.06
C SER A 124 -24.03 -1.96 -2.14
N GLU A 125 -23.91 -1.16 -3.19
CA GLU A 125 -22.98 -1.34 -4.30
C GLU A 125 -21.55 -1.17 -3.83
N ILE A 126 -21.28 -0.14 -3.02
CA ILE A 126 -19.98 0.09 -2.38
C ILE A 126 -19.60 -1.12 -1.52
N LYS A 127 -20.52 -1.59 -0.67
CA LYS A 127 -20.28 -2.75 0.20
C LYS A 127 -20.00 -4.02 -0.60
N ALA A 128 -20.75 -4.25 -1.68
CA ALA A 128 -20.54 -5.39 -2.57
C ALA A 128 -19.17 -5.32 -3.26
N PHE A 129 -18.80 -4.14 -3.79
CA PHE A 129 -17.50 -3.89 -4.40
C PHE A 129 -16.34 -4.15 -3.43
N LYS A 130 -16.38 -3.54 -2.23
CA LYS A 130 -15.38 -3.77 -1.17
C LYS A 130 -15.22 -5.25 -0.87
N ASN A 131 -16.34 -5.95 -0.64
CA ASN A 131 -16.32 -7.37 -0.31
C ASN A 131 -15.73 -8.22 -1.43
N ASN A 132 -16.01 -7.90 -2.69
CA ASN A 132 -15.46 -8.64 -3.82
C ASN A 132 -13.95 -8.40 -3.96
N LEU A 133 -13.52 -7.13 -3.92
CA LEU A 133 -12.10 -6.78 -3.99
C LEU A 133 -11.28 -7.46 -2.88
N LEU A 134 -11.78 -7.42 -1.64
CA LEU A 134 -11.09 -8.01 -0.49
C LEU A 134 -11.13 -9.55 -0.47
N LYS A 135 -12.04 -10.18 -1.22
CA LYS A 135 -12.08 -11.65 -1.39
C LYS A 135 -11.01 -12.14 -2.36
N GLU A 136 -10.61 -11.33 -3.34
CA GLU A 136 -9.56 -11.70 -4.29
C GLU A 136 -8.16 -11.70 -3.66
N ILE A 137 -7.98 -10.95 -2.57
CA ILE A 137 -6.75 -10.91 -1.76
C ILE A 137 -6.75 -12.10 -0.78
N GLN A 138 -6.46 -13.30 -1.28
CA GLN A 138 -6.37 -14.54 -0.50
C GLN A 138 -5.24 -15.48 -0.97
#